data_AF-A0A229SRP7-F1
#
_entry.id   AF-A0A229SRP7-F1
#
_cell.length_a   1.000
_cell.length_b   1.000
_cell.length_c   1.000
_cell.angle_alpha   90.00
_cell.angle_beta   90.00
_cell.angle_gamma   90.00
#
_symmetry.space_group_name_H-M   'P 1'
#
loop_
_entity.id
_entity.type
_entity.pdbx_description
1 polymer ?
#
loop_
_entity_poly.entity_id
_entity_poly.type
_entity_poly.pdbx_seq_one_letter_code
_entity_poly.pdbx_strand_id
1 'polypeptide(L)'
;MPTLTELPQWTIRTAGHEVTFVPAPAGRGRRPPAAPRVWPGRGLALHEDDLPPFAKALGEVMKLPAYWSARAGAASRAADDEAAWPVPRHDPGDGFVHFTGPCGRPGSLPAGSFALDLADVRVLRIRVSAYLHERRR
;
A
#
# COMPACT_ATOMS: atom_id res chain seq x y z
N MET A 1 0.59 15.71 13.91
CA MET A 1 0.59 16.53 12.68
C MET A 1 0.46 15.60 11.48
N PRO A 2 -0.25 16.00 10.41
CA PRO A 2 -0.25 15.25 9.17
C PRO A 2 1.11 15.36 8.47
N THR A 3 1.56 14.28 7.84
CA THR A 3 2.81 14.28 7.03
C THR A 3 2.47 14.04 5.57
N LEU A 4 3.16 14.77 4.70
CA LEU A 4 3.08 14.63 3.24
C LEU A 4 4.46 14.22 2.73
N THR A 5 4.51 13.15 1.93
CA THR A 5 5.73 12.71 1.26
C THR A 5 5.44 12.46 -0.20
N GLU A 6 6.14 13.16 -1.09
CA GLU A 6 5.97 13.05 -2.53
C GLU A 6 7.05 12.13 -3.11
N LEU A 7 6.62 11.08 -3.81
CA LEU A 7 7.48 10.16 -4.56
C LEU A 7 7.07 10.20 -6.03
N PRO A 8 7.95 9.77 -6.96
CA PRO A 8 7.65 9.92 -8.39
C PRO A 8 6.40 9.15 -8.86
N GLN A 9 5.93 8.15 -8.09
CA GLN A 9 4.74 7.31 -8.38
C GLN A 9 3.59 7.52 -7.41
N TRP A 10 3.89 8.02 -6.20
CA TRP A 10 2.98 7.97 -5.08
C TRP A 10 3.15 9.21 -4.22
N THR A 11 2.05 9.84 -3.87
CA THR A 11 2.01 10.81 -2.78
C THR A 11 1.45 10.11 -1.55
N ILE A 12 2.24 10.11 -0.48
CA ILE A 12 1.90 9.53 0.82
C ILE A 12 1.37 10.64 1.71
N ARG A 13 0.21 10.43 2.32
CA ARG A 13 -0.35 11.32 3.33
C ARG A 13 -0.62 10.52 4.60
N THR A 14 -0.10 10.93 5.74
CA THR A 14 -0.42 10.30 7.02
C THR A 14 -1.27 11.23 7.87
N ALA A 15 -2.32 10.69 8.48
CA ALA A 15 -3.16 11.40 9.44
C ALA A 15 -3.67 10.41 10.49
N GLY A 16 -3.45 10.72 11.77
CA GLY A 16 -3.80 9.79 12.85
C GLY A 16 -3.08 8.44 12.70
N HIS A 17 -3.86 7.37 12.66
CA HIS A 17 -3.39 5.99 12.48
C HIS A 17 -3.44 5.52 11.02
N GLU A 18 -3.81 6.38 10.07
CA GLU A 18 -3.97 6.00 8.68
C GLU A 18 -2.87 6.60 7.80
N VAL A 19 -2.53 5.83 6.76
CA VAL A 19 -1.77 6.31 5.61
C VAL A 19 -2.62 6.22 4.37
N THR A 20 -2.66 7.30 3.59
CA THR A 20 -3.30 7.36 2.28
C THR A 20 -2.22 7.39 1.20
N PHE A 21 -2.38 6.52 0.20
CA PHE A 21 -1.60 6.52 -1.03
C PHE A 21 -2.43 7.14 -2.15
N VAL A 22 -1.88 8.19 -2.74
CA VAL A 22 -2.46 8.86 -3.91
C VAL A 22 -1.54 8.61 -5.10
N PRO A 23 -2.02 8.07 -6.22
CA PRO A 23 -1.21 7.93 -7.43
C PRO A 23 -0.70 9.30 -7.88
N ALA A 24 0.61 9.42 -8.10
CA ALA A 24 1.17 10.65 -8.65
C ALA A 24 0.72 10.81 -10.13
N PRO A 25 0.44 12.04 -10.59
CA PRO A 25 0.14 12.28 -11.99
C PRO A 25 1.33 11.86 -12.86
N ALA A 26 1.04 11.29 -14.03
CA ALA A 26 2.09 10.84 -14.95
C ALA A 26 2.89 12.06 -15.45
N GLY A 27 4.19 12.11 -15.14
CA GLY A 27 5.11 13.07 -15.75
C GLY A 27 5.30 12.82 -17.25
N ARG A 28 5.85 13.80 -17.98
CA ARG A 28 6.11 13.65 -19.44
C ARG A 28 6.98 12.41 -19.70
N GLY A 29 6.55 11.58 -20.66
CA GLY A 29 7.27 10.37 -21.08
C GLY A 29 7.03 9.14 -20.19
N ARG A 30 6.16 9.24 -19.18
CA ARG A 30 5.86 8.14 -18.27
C ARG A 30 4.45 7.59 -18.54
N ARG A 31 4.31 6.25 -18.58
CA ARG A 31 2.97 5.62 -18.55
C ARG A 31 2.28 6.01 -17.24
N PRO A 32 1.01 6.46 -17.28
CA PRO A 32 0.25 6.62 -16.05
C PRO A 32 0.18 5.28 -15.30
N PRO A 33 0.34 5.28 -13.96
CA PRO A 33 0.13 4.06 -13.19
C PRO A 33 -1.29 3.55 -13.45
N ALA A 34 -1.44 2.23 -13.51
CA ALA A 34 -2.78 1.67 -13.62
C ALA A 34 -3.53 2.00 -12.32
N ALA A 35 -4.77 2.49 -12.43
CA ALA A 35 -5.53 2.86 -11.25
C ALA A 35 -5.68 1.65 -10.32
N PRO A 36 -5.27 1.76 -9.03
CA PRO A 36 -5.49 0.71 -8.06
C PRO A 36 -6.96 0.33 -7.96
N ARG A 37 -7.23 -0.98 -7.92
CA ARG A 37 -8.58 -1.51 -7.63
C ARG A 37 -8.67 -1.73 -6.14
N VAL A 38 -9.69 -1.16 -5.50
CA VAL A 38 -9.82 -1.17 -4.05
C VAL A 38 -11.19 -1.70 -3.70
N TRP A 39 -11.22 -2.74 -2.87
CA TRP A 39 -12.44 -3.28 -2.29
C TRP A 39 -12.42 -2.96 -0.79
N PRO A 40 -13.16 -1.94 -0.34
CA PRO A 40 -13.14 -1.51 1.06
C PRO A 40 -13.38 -2.68 2.04
N GLY A 41 -12.48 -2.81 3.00
CA GLY A 41 -12.44 -3.88 4.00
C GLY A 41 -12.05 -5.27 3.47
N ARG A 42 -11.74 -5.42 2.18
CA ARG A 42 -11.50 -6.73 1.55
C ARG A 42 -10.15 -6.84 0.86
N GLY A 43 -9.62 -5.75 0.33
CA GLY A 43 -8.27 -5.74 -0.23
C GLY A 43 -8.05 -4.71 -1.31
N LEU A 44 -6.90 -4.84 -1.96
CA LEU A 44 -6.46 -3.98 -3.06
C LEU A 44 -5.85 -4.84 -4.17
N ALA A 45 -5.90 -4.35 -5.41
CA ALA A 45 -5.10 -4.88 -6.50
C ALA A 45 -4.32 -3.76 -7.18
N LEU A 46 -3.05 -4.05 -7.47
CA LEU A 46 -2.12 -3.17 -8.18
C LEU A 46 -1.62 -3.90 -9.43
N HIS A 47 -1.39 -3.15 -10.49
CA HIS A 47 -0.71 -3.70 -11.66
C HIS A 47 0.72 -4.12 -11.27
N GLU A 48 1.20 -5.23 -11.83
CA GLU A 48 2.51 -5.81 -11.47
C GLU A 48 3.66 -4.79 -11.59
N ASP A 49 3.70 -4.02 -12.68
CA ASP A 49 4.67 -2.93 -12.90
C ASP A 49 4.69 -1.84 -11.80
N ASP A 50 3.57 -1.65 -11.09
CA ASP A 50 3.43 -0.65 -10.04
C ASP A 50 3.84 -1.18 -8.65
N LEU A 51 4.13 -2.49 -8.52
CA LEU A 51 4.56 -3.10 -7.26
C LEU A 51 5.95 -2.67 -6.79
N PRO A 52 7.00 -2.62 -7.63
CA PRO A 52 8.31 -2.13 -7.17
C PRO A 52 8.29 -0.70 -6.61
N PRO A 53 7.64 0.29 -7.26
CA PRO A 53 7.55 1.62 -6.67
C PRO A 53 6.61 1.70 -5.48
N PHE A 54 5.57 0.86 -5.42
CA PHE A 54 4.72 0.77 -4.23
C PHE A 54 5.48 0.21 -3.02
N ALA A 55 6.33 -0.81 -3.20
CA ALA A 55 7.19 -1.34 -2.14
C ALA A 55 8.14 -0.27 -1.57
N LYS A 56 8.64 0.64 -2.43
CA LYS A 56 9.42 1.80 -2.00
C LYS A 56 8.56 2.77 -1.18
N ALA A 57 7.35 3.08 -1.64
CA ALA A 57 6.43 3.95 -0.92
C ALA A 57 6.09 3.41 0.48
N LEU A 58 5.79 2.12 0.62
CA LEU A 58 5.62 1.47 1.93
C LEU A 58 6.88 1.61 2.79
N GLY A 59 8.06 1.53 2.19
CA GLY A 59 9.32 1.73 2.89
C GLY A 59 9.54 3.15 3.39
N GLU A 60 9.08 4.17 2.67
CA GLU A 60 9.11 5.56 3.14
C GLU A 60 8.14 5.78 4.30
N VAL A 61 6.95 5.19 4.27
CA VAL A 61 5.99 5.26 5.40
C VAL A 61 6.62 4.74 6.69
N MET A 62 7.36 3.64 6.61
CA MET A 62 8.01 3.03 7.78
C MET A 62 9.13 3.89 8.40
N LYS A 63 9.58 4.96 7.72
CA LYS A 63 10.55 5.93 8.27
C LYS A 63 9.87 7.03 9.09
N LEU A 64 8.54 7.18 8.96
CA LEU A 64 7.80 8.27 9.59
C LEU A 64 7.60 8.00 11.08
N PRO A 65 7.69 9.04 11.95
CA PRO A 65 7.38 8.89 13.38
C PRO A 65 5.95 8.37 13.63
N ALA A 66 4.99 8.80 12.81
CA ALA A 66 3.59 8.38 12.92
C ALA A 66 3.42 6.85 12.81
N TYR A 67 4.17 6.21 11.92
CA TYR A 67 4.17 4.75 11.79
C TYR A 67 4.63 4.07 13.08
N TRP A 68 5.72 4.56 13.68
CA TRP A 68 6.24 3.98 14.92
C TRP A 68 5.30 4.19 16.10
N SER A 69 4.66 5.36 16.20
CA SER A 69 3.63 5.62 17.23
C SER A 69 2.42 4.69 17.07
N ALA A 70 1.91 4.52 15.85
CA ALA A 70 0.80 3.61 15.58
C ALA A 70 1.16 2.15 15.90
N ARG A 71 2.37 1.71 15.50
CA ARG A 71 2.88 0.37 15.79
C ARG A 71 3.02 0.11 17.29
N ALA A 72 3.52 1.07 18.06
CA ALA A 72 3.66 0.93 19.51
C ALA A 72 2.29 0.74 20.18
N GLY A 73 1.25 1.44 19.71
CA GLY A 73 -0.12 1.26 20.20
C GLY A 73 -0.77 -0.06 19.76
N ALA A 74 -0.40 -0.59 18.59
CA ALA A 74 -0.94 -1.85 18.05
C ALA A 74 -0.20 -3.11 18.56
N ALA A 75 0.93 -2.98 19.26
CA ALA A 75 1.75 -4.11 19.70
C ALA A 75 1.02 -5.12 20.60
N SER A 76 -0.13 -4.77 21.19
CA SER A 76 -0.99 -5.72 21.92
C SER A 76 -1.90 -6.59 21.02
N ARG A 77 -2.00 -6.29 19.71
CA ARG A 77 -2.84 -7.01 18.72
C ARG A 77 -2.04 -7.85 17.70
N ALA A 78 -0.71 -7.77 17.74
CA ALA A 78 0.19 -8.24 16.69
C ALA A 78 0.22 -9.76 16.43
N ALA A 79 -0.41 -10.59 17.27
CA ALA A 79 -0.47 -12.04 17.06
C ALA A 79 -1.49 -12.45 15.98
N ASP A 80 -2.55 -11.64 15.75
CA ASP A 80 -3.58 -11.92 14.73
C ASP A 80 -3.32 -11.21 13.38
N ASP A 81 -2.48 -10.17 13.36
CA ASP A 81 -2.27 -9.31 12.16
C ASP A 81 -1.50 -10.01 11.03
N GLU A 82 -0.69 -11.04 11.32
CA GLU A 82 0.03 -11.81 10.27
C GLU A 82 -0.94 -12.62 9.40
N ALA A 83 -2.13 -12.95 9.92
CA ALA A 83 -3.21 -13.61 9.19
C ALA A 83 -4.02 -12.67 8.29
N ALA A 84 -3.94 -11.35 8.50
CA ALA A 84 -4.75 -10.36 7.78
C ALA A 84 -4.37 -10.19 6.30
N TRP A 85 -3.13 -10.55 5.94
CA TRP A 85 -2.62 -10.44 4.57
C TRP A 85 -2.11 -11.81 4.08
N PRO A 86 -2.95 -12.63 3.43
CA PRO A 86 -2.52 -13.88 2.82
C PRO A 86 -1.60 -13.66 1.61
N VAL A 87 -1.09 -14.76 1.05
CA VAL A 87 -0.23 -14.75 -0.14
C VAL A 87 -0.94 -14.02 -1.30
N PRO A 88 -0.28 -13.04 -1.96
CA PRO A 88 -0.87 -12.32 -3.08
C PRO A 88 -1.23 -13.26 -4.24
N ARG A 89 -2.34 -12.99 -4.92
CA ARG A 89 -2.75 -13.74 -6.12
C ARG A 89 -2.51 -12.90 -7.37
N HIS A 90 -1.71 -13.40 -8.30
CA HIS A 90 -1.51 -12.78 -9.60
C HIS A 90 -2.57 -13.28 -10.59
N ASP A 91 -3.25 -12.35 -11.26
CA ASP A 91 -4.12 -12.65 -12.39
C ASP A 91 -3.38 -12.33 -13.71
N PRO A 92 -2.96 -13.36 -14.47
CA PRO A 92 -2.24 -13.14 -15.73
C PRO A 92 -3.14 -12.54 -16.83
N GLY A 93 -4.46 -12.57 -16.67
CA GLY A 93 -5.41 -12.04 -17.67
C GLY A 93 -5.46 -10.52 -17.72
N ASP A 94 -5.21 -9.83 -16.60
CA ASP A 94 -5.25 -8.37 -16.53
C ASP A 94 -3.96 -7.72 -15.98
N GLY A 95 -3.00 -8.53 -15.53
CA GLY A 95 -1.71 -8.07 -15.03
C GLY A 95 -1.77 -7.48 -13.62
N PHE A 96 -2.87 -7.68 -12.89
CA PHE A 96 -3.02 -7.23 -11.52
C PHE A 96 -2.60 -8.31 -10.51
N VAL A 97 -2.03 -7.83 -9.40
CA VAL A 97 -1.72 -8.63 -8.23
C VAL A 97 -2.66 -8.21 -7.12
N HIS A 98 -3.42 -9.18 -6.62
CA HIS A 98 -4.45 -9.02 -5.61
C HIS A 98 -3.88 -9.30 -4.22
N PHE A 99 -4.08 -8.35 -3.31
CA PHE A 99 -3.75 -8.46 -1.89
C PHE A 99 -5.06 -8.40 -1.11
N THR A 100 -5.45 -9.51 -0.48
CA THR A 100 -6.56 -9.53 0.47
C THR A 100 -6.10 -8.93 1.78
N GLY A 101 -6.87 -8.02 2.36
CA GLY A 101 -6.53 -7.40 3.63
C GLY A 101 -7.35 -6.15 3.95
N PRO A 102 -7.14 -5.55 5.13
CA PRO A 102 -7.83 -4.35 5.59
C PRO A 102 -7.38 -3.12 4.77
N CYS A 103 -8.00 -2.94 3.60
CA CYS A 103 -7.87 -1.73 2.79
C CYS A 103 -9.12 -0.88 2.86
N GLY A 104 -8.97 0.42 3.09
CA GLY A 104 -10.05 1.38 2.98
C GLY A 104 -9.93 2.20 1.71
N ARG A 105 -11.07 2.69 1.21
CA ARG A 105 -11.10 3.90 0.38
C ARG A 105 -11.80 5.00 1.19
N PRO A 106 -11.06 5.93 1.79
CA PRO A 106 -11.68 7.13 2.35
C PRO A 106 -12.45 7.88 1.26
N GLY A 107 -13.66 8.35 1.58
CA GLY A 107 -14.65 8.92 0.66
C GLY A 107 -14.11 9.75 -0.51
N SER A 108 -14.06 11.08 -0.41
CA SER A 108 -13.76 11.99 -1.54
C SER A 108 -12.29 12.01 -1.98
N LEU A 109 -11.61 10.87 -2.00
CA LEU A 109 -10.24 10.79 -2.51
C LEU A 109 -10.23 10.67 -4.04
N PRO A 110 -9.15 11.16 -4.69
CA PRO A 110 -8.93 10.98 -6.12
C PRO A 110 -9.07 9.50 -6.53
N ALA A 111 -9.55 9.26 -7.75
CA ALA A 111 -9.67 7.90 -8.29
C ALA A 111 -8.32 7.16 -8.18
N GLY A 112 -8.37 5.90 -7.74
CA GLY A 112 -7.18 5.09 -7.52
C GLY A 112 -6.43 5.36 -6.20
N SER A 113 -6.91 6.27 -5.36
CA SER A 113 -6.37 6.44 -4.00
C SER A 113 -6.98 5.45 -3.02
N PHE A 114 -6.21 5.06 -2.02
CA PHE A 114 -6.65 4.19 -0.92
C PHE A 114 -5.92 4.51 0.37
N ALA A 115 -6.49 4.07 1.48
CA ALA A 115 -5.86 4.16 2.79
C ALA A 115 -5.72 2.80 3.46
N LEU A 116 -4.73 2.73 4.34
CA LEU A 116 -4.40 1.58 5.18
C LEU A 116 -4.18 2.08 6.61
N ASP A 117 -4.40 1.20 7.59
CA ASP A 117 -3.86 1.45 8.92
C ASP A 117 -2.33 1.40 8.87
N LEU A 118 -1.67 2.29 9.60
CA LEU A 118 -0.22 2.34 9.72
C LEU A 118 0.34 1.03 10.31
N ALA A 119 -0.42 0.31 11.13
CA ALA A 119 -0.05 -0.99 11.66
C ALA A 119 0.12 -2.06 10.57
N ASP A 120 -0.71 -2.01 9.52
CA ASP A 120 -0.73 -2.98 8.41
C ASP A 120 0.43 -2.80 7.42
N VAL A 121 1.03 -1.62 7.37
CA VAL A 121 2.06 -1.23 6.38
C VAL A 121 3.21 -2.23 6.33
N ARG A 122 3.66 -2.72 7.50
CA ARG A 122 4.79 -3.66 7.56
C ARG A 122 4.44 -5.00 6.93
N VAL A 123 3.29 -5.56 7.27
CA VAL A 123 2.87 -6.88 6.77
C VAL A 123 2.65 -6.81 5.26
N LEU A 124 1.97 -5.77 4.80
CA LEU A 124 1.80 -5.54 3.36
C LEU A 124 3.14 -5.41 2.63
N ARG A 125 4.10 -4.65 3.19
CA ARG A 125 5.44 -4.52 2.59
C ARG A 125 6.15 -5.86 2.48
N ILE A 126 6.06 -6.71 3.50
CA ILE A 126 6.65 -8.06 3.49
C ILE A 126 6.03 -8.87 2.34
N ARG A 127 4.70 -8.88 2.20
CA ARG A 127 4.00 -9.62 1.14
C ARG A 127 4.35 -9.13 -0.26
N VAL A 128 4.36 -7.81 -0.49
CA VAL A 128 4.78 -7.22 -1.76
C VAL A 128 6.23 -7.59 -2.08
N SER A 129 7.13 -7.51 -1.08
CA SER A 129 8.54 -7.82 -1.29
C SER A 129 8.78 -9.30 -1.57
N ALA A 130 8.05 -10.19 -0.89
CA ALA A 130 8.11 -11.64 -1.13
C ALA A 130 7.66 -11.98 -2.55
N TYR A 131 6.51 -11.44 -2.99
CA TYR A 131 6.03 -11.61 -4.36
C TYR A 131 7.06 -11.13 -5.39
N LEU A 132 7.62 -9.93 -5.21
CA LEU A 132 8.64 -9.39 -6.11
C LEU A 132 9.93 -10.22 -6.15
N HIS A 133 10.28 -10.89 -5.05
CA HIS A 133 11.44 -11.77 -4.98
C HIS A 133 11.18 -13.10 -5.71
N GLU A 134 10.00 -13.67 -5.55
CA GLU A 134 9.57 -14.89 -6.25
C GLU A 134 9.52 -14.69 -7.77
N ARG A 135 9.05 -13.54 -8.24
CA ARG A 135 8.95 -13.21 -9.68
C ARG A 135 10.29 -12.96 -10.38
N ARG A 136 11.38 -12.78 -9.62
CA ARG A 136 12.74 -12.58 -10.16
C ARG A 136 13.55 -13.87 -10.26
N ARG A 137 13.05 -14.97 -9.69
CA ARG A 137 13.65 -16.30 -9.80
C ARG A 137 13.20 -16.98 -11.07
#